data_AF-A0A7S0BKL4-F1
#
_entry.id   AF-A0A7S0BKL4-F1
#
_cell.length_a   1.000
_cell.length_b   1.000
_cell.length_c   1.000
_cell.angle_alpha   90.00
_cell.angle_beta   90.00
_cell.angle_gamma   90.00
#
_symmetry.space_group_name_H-M   'P 1'
#
loop_
_entity.id
_entity.type
_entity.pdbx_description
1 polymer ?
#
loop_
_entity_poly.entity_id
_entity_poly.type
_entity_poly.pdbx_seq_one_letter_code
_entity_poly.pdbx_strand_id
1 'polypeptide(L)'
;HATPRKRLITCGLRFEAGKSLLFGALGRIDFLEGPAVLANWFCSNGVKVHYRKTEGVEDYIYEKAGTQFLYPPTDFDEDFDKRWEWDEDEVLIRGDTWREAVCDVGIAGLGWMSFTVDGEIKIRVVRPQNIRIYKRPPLLPYEAVYGVARYSGTRWHNNYKARYSSVEKRIQHNRLQHGHRDQEGPFPDFEQTRLRKWRGFIQ
;
A
#
# COMPACT_ATOMS: atom_id res chain seq x y z
N HIS A 1 -18.49 -1.43 9.78
CA HIS A 1 -17.48 -0.68 10.56
C HIS A 1 -16.07 -0.97 10.04
N ALA A 2 -15.43 -0.01 9.35
CA ALA A 2 -14.10 -0.16 8.75
C ALA A 2 -12.95 0.28 9.67
N THR A 3 -13.21 0.73 10.90
CA THR A 3 -12.18 1.19 11.84
C THR A 3 -11.29 0.05 12.35
N PRO A 4 -9.95 0.16 12.25
CA PRO A 4 -9.05 -0.90 12.66
C PRO A 4 -9.04 -1.08 14.19
N ARG A 5 -9.31 -2.30 14.68
CA ARG A 5 -9.28 -2.67 16.11
C ARG A 5 -8.01 -3.40 16.54
N LYS A 6 -7.14 -3.70 15.58
CA LYS A 6 -5.88 -4.45 15.75
C LYS A 6 -4.81 -3.76 14.90
N ARG A 7 -3.53 -4.05 15.16
CA ARG A 7 -2.40 -3.57 14.35
C ARG A 7 -2.71 -3.76 12.86
N LEU A 8 -2.45 -2.70 12.07
CA LEU A 8 -2.58 -2.75 10.62
C LEU A 8 -1.70 -3.86 10.06
N ILE A 9 -2.26 -4.66 9.16
CA ILE A 9 -1.49 -5.67 8.45
C ILE A 9 -0.73 -4.95 7.33
N THR A 10 0.58 -5.10 7.35
CA THR A 10 1.48 -4.69 6.28
C THR A 10 1.76 -5.88 5.40
N CYS A 11 1.50 -5.74 4.11
CA CYS A 11 1.88 -6.74 3.13
C CYS A 11 2.49 -6.05 1.92
N GLY A 12 3.72 -6.41 1.59
CA GLY A 12 4.34 -5.99 0.33
C GLY A 12 3.86 -6.86 -0.82
N LEU A 13 3.69 -6.29 -2.00
CA LEU A 13 3.57 -7.02 -3.25
C LEU A 13 4.55 -6.45 -4.29
N ARG A 14 4.91 -7.27 -5.29
CA ARG A 14 5.48 -6.75 -6.53
C ARG A 14 4.31 -6.34 -7.40
N PHE A 15 4.11 -5.04 -7.57
CA PHE A 15 3.00 -4.48 -8.31
C PHE A 15 3.46 -4.10 -9.71
N GLU A 16 2.68 -4.42 -10.74
CA GLU A 16 3.08 -4.32 -12.14
C GLU A 16 1.89 -3.87 -13.00
N ALA A 17 2.20 -3.28 -14.16
CA ALA A 17 1.19 -2.79 -15.10
C ALA A 17 0.18 -3.88 -15.52
N GLY A 18 -1.08 -3.47 -15.69
CA GLY A 18 -2.19 -4.37 -15.99
C GLY A 18 -2.69 -5.17 -14.78
N LYS A 19 -2.29 -4.80 -13.56
CA LYS A 19 -2.79 -5.40 -12.32
C LYS A 19 -3.56 -4.40 -11.46
N SER A 20 -4.48 -4.94 -10.68
CA SER A 20 -5.34 -4.18 -9.76
C SER A 20 -5.23 -4.72 -8.36
N LEU A 21 -5.18 -3.81 -7.38
CA LEU A 21 -5.36 -4.12 -5.97
C LEU A 21 -6.71 -3.58 -5.50
N LEU A 22 -7.59 -4.47 -5.06
CA LEU A 22 -8.93 -4.11 -4.62
C LEU A 22 -9.01 -4.09 -3.10
N PHE A 23 -9.72 -3.10 -2.58
CA PHE A 23 -10.00 -2.90 -1.15
C PHE A 23 -11.48 -3.21 -0.89
N GLY A 24 -11.79 -4.51 -0.73
CA GLY A 24 -13.16 -5.00 -0.83
C GLY A 24 -13.75 -4.68 -2.19
N ALA A 25 -15.05 -4.40 -2.23
CA ALA A 25 -15.74 -3.86 -3.39
C ALA A 25 -15.95 -2.34 -3.29
N LEU A 26 -15.22 -1.63 -2.42
CA LEU A 26 -15.40 -0.19 -2.16
C LEU A 26 -14.32 0.70 -2.79
N GLY A 27 -13.29 0.12 -3.39
CA GLY A 27 -12.27 0.88 -4.08
C GLY A 27 -11.18 -0.03 -4.65
N ARG A 28 -10.51 0.43 -5.70
CA ARG A 28 -9.39 -0.26 -6.32
C ARG A 28 -8.30 0.70 -6.74
N ILE A 29 -7.08 0.18 -6.80
CA ILE A 29 -5.93 0.87 -7.38
C ILE A 29 -5.43 0.01 -8.54
N ASP A 30 -5.45 0.57 -9.74
CA ASP A 30 -5.05 -0.05 -10.98
C ASP A 30 -3.67 0.48 -11.39
N PHE A 31 -2.75 -0.43 -11.73
CA PHE A 31 -1.44 -0.06 -12.25
C PHE A 31 -1.54 0.08 -13.77
N LEU A 32 -1.48 1.31 -14.26
CA LEU A 32 -1.63 1.59 -15.68
C LEU A 32 -0.31 1.37 -16.43
N GLU A 33 0.73 2.10 -16.05
CA GLU A 33 1.97 2.21 -16.84
C GLU A 33 3.21 2.35 -15.96
N GLY A 34 4.34 1.86 -16.44
CA GLY A 34 5.65 1.94 -15.78
C GLY A 34 6.26 0.57 -15.42
N PRO A 35 7.50 0.54 -14.92
CA PRO A 35 8.17 -0.69 -14.52
C PRO A 35 7.50 -1.30 -13.26
N ALA A 36 7.65 -2.60 -13.07
CA ALA A 36 7.16 -3.26 -11.86
C ALA A 36 7.87 -2.72 -10.60
N VAL A 37 7.10 -2.40 -9.55
CA VAL A 37 7.58 -1.77 -8.32
C VAL A 37 7.26 -2.61 -7.08
N LEU A 38 7.85 -2.23 -5.94
CA LEU A 38 7.42 -2.74 -4.65
C LEU A 38 6.35 -1.80 -4.09
N ALA A 39 5.23 -2.36 -3.66
CA ALA A 39 4.15 -1.62 -3.03
C ALA A 39 3.67 -2.34 -1.77
N ASN A 40 3.40 -1.59 -0.70
CA ASN A 40 2.82 -2.12 0.52
C ASN A 40 1.45 -1.52 0.74
N TRP A 41 0.43 -2.32 1.06
CA TRP A 41 -0.85 -1.75 1.47
C TRP A 41 -1.02 -1.81 2.98
N PHE A 42 -1.79 -0.83 3.47
CA PHE A 42 -2.13 -0.62 4.86
C PHE A 42 -3.63 -0.39 4.91
N CYS A 43 -4.37 -1.38 5.38
CA CYS A 43 -5.83 -1.29 5.51
C CYS A 43 -6.29 -1.92 6.83
N SER A 44 -7.54 -1.62 7.20
CA SER A 44 -8.17 -2.28 8.33
C SER A 44 -8.29 -3.79 8.11
N ASN A 45 -8.14 -4.57 9.17
CA ASN A 45 -8.22 -6.05 9.11
C ASN A 45 -9.61 -6.56 8.67
N GLY A 46 -10.62 -5.69 8.71
CA GLY A 46 -11.94 -5.99 8.18
C GLY A 46 -12.03 -5.89 6.66
N VAL A 47 -11.07 -5.30 5.96
CA VAL A 47 -11.10 -5.13 4.50
C VAL A 47 -10.36 -6.30 3.84
N LYS A 48 -11.04 -7.03 2.95
CA LYS A 48 -10.42 -8.07 2.13
C LYS A 48 -9.72 -7.43 0.94
N VAL A 49 -8.43 -7.69 0.82
CA VAL A 49 -7.62 -7.16 -0.27
C VAL A 49 -7.36 -8.24 -1.30
N HIS A 50 -7.64 -7.94 -2.57
CA HIS A 50 -7.47 -8.87 -3.70
C HIS A 50 -6.51 -8.31 -4.73
N TYR A 51 -5.60 -9.15 -5.21
CA TYR A 51 -4.64 -8.78 -6.24
C TYR A 51 -4.92 -9.54 -7.54
N ARG A 52 -5.26 -8.83 -8.61
CA ARG A 52 -5.79 -9.43 -9.85
C ARG A 52 -5.24 -8.75 -11.09
N LYS A 53 -5.58 -9.30 -12.27
CA LYS A 53 -5.47 -8.56 -13.53
C LYS A 53 -6.53 -7.44 -13.55
N THR A 54 -6.20 -6.34 -14.21
CA THR A 54 -7.14 -5.23 -14.43
C THR A 54 -8.23 -5.63 -15.41
N GLU A 55 -7.87 -6.44 -16.41
CA GLU A 55 -8.83 -7.10 -17.29
C GLU A 55 -9.76 -8.03 -16.49
N GLY A 56 -11.08 -7.86 -16.67
CA GLY A 56 -12.12 -8.60 -15.94
C GLY A 56 -12.27 -8.18 -14.47
N VAL A 57 -11.67 -7.05 -14.06
CA VAL A 57 -11.77 -6.60 -12.67
C VAL A 57 -13.22 -6.20 -12.32
N GLU A 58 -13.94 -5.61 -13.26
CA GLU A 58 -15.32 -5.14 -13.10
C GLU A 58 -16.29 -6.30 -12.97
N ASP A 59 -16.23 -7.27 -13.89
CA ASP A 59 -17.03 -8.49 -13.84
C ASP A 59 -16.86 -9.22 -12.50
N TYR A 60 -15.61 -9.35 -12.03
CA TYR A 60 -15.36 -9.98 -10.74
C TYR A 60 -15.92 -9.17 -9.56
N ILE A 61 -15.87 -7.82 -9.61
CA ILE A 61 -16.50 -7.00 -8.55
C ILE A 61 -18.00 -7.27 -8.57
N TYR A 62 -18.65 -7.17 -9.73
CA TYR A 62 -20.07 -7.41 -9.90
C TYR A 62 -20.48 -8.80 -9.38
N GLU A 63 -19.74 -9.84 -9.73
CA GLU A 63 -20.04 -11.22 -9.32
C GLU A 63 -19.78 -11.53 -7.85
N LYS A 64 -18.79 -10.88 -7.22
CA LYS A 64 -18.27 -11.30 -5.90
C LYS A 64 -18.51 -10.29 -4.79
N ALA A 65 -18.91 -9.07 -5.09
CA ALA A 65 -19.19 -8.06 -4.08
C ALA A 65 -20.30 -8.52 -3.12
N GLY A 66 -20.13 -8.21 -1.83
CA GLY A 66 -21.01 -8.67 -0.74
C GLY A 66 -20.94 -10.16 -0.41
N THR A 67 -20.20 -10.96 -1.18
CA THR A 67 -19.88 -12.32 -0.76
C THR A 67 -18.78 -12.32 0.30
N GLN A 68 -18.58 -13.46 0.95
CA GLN A 68 -17.44 -13.69 1.85
C GLN A 68 -16.06 -13.45 1.20
N PHE A 69 -16.00 -13.42 -0.14
CA PHE A 69 -14.76 -13.22 -0.88
C PHE A 69 -14.41 -11.74 -0.99
N LEU A 70 -15.34 -10.87 -1.42
CA LEU A 70 -15.06 -9.45 -1.68
C LEU A 70 -15.86 -8.56 -0.73
N TYR A 71 -15.27 -8.31 0.43
CA TYR A 71 -15.86 -7.57 1.56
C TYR A 71 -14.93 -6.43 2.02
N PRO A 72 -15.44 -5.25 2.42
CA PRO A 72 -16.84 -4.74 2.42
C PRO A 72 -17.37 -4.39 1.02
N PRO A 73 -18.70 -4.19 0.82
CA PRO A 73 -19.80 -4.09 1.80
C PRO A 73 -20.30 -5.45 2.31
N THR A 74 -21.08 -5.46 3.41
CA THR A 74 -21.77 -6.67 3.90
C THR A 74 -23.07 -6.93 3.17
N ASP A 75 -23.77 -5.86 2.79
CA ASP A 75 -25.06 -5.91 2.12
C ASP A 75 -24.83 -5.52 0.66
N PHE A 76 -24.85 -6.51 -0.22
CA PHE A 76 -24.84 -6.33 -1.67
C PHE A 76 -26.15 -6.89 -2.22
N ASP A 77 -26.82 -6.08 -3.01
CA ASP A 77 -28.01 -6.47 -3.75
C ASP A 77 -27.83 -6.09 -5.23
N GLU A 78 -28.78 -6.51 -6.06
CA GLU A 78 -28.74 -6.30 -7.52
C GLU A 78 -28.71 -4.82 -7.93
N ASP A 79 -29.03 -3.90 -7.01
CA ASP A 79 -28.96 -2.46 -7.22
C ASP A 79 -27.69 -1.82 -6.63
N PHE A 80 -26.76 -2.60 -6.07
CA PHE A 80 -25.56 -2.06 -5.44
C PHE A 80 -24.75 -1.18 -6.40
N ASP A 81 -24.50 -1.65 -7.63
CA ASP A 81 -23.76 -0.87 -8.62
C ASP A 81 -24.53 0.37 -9.08
N LYS A 82 -25.86 0.37 -8.99
CA LYS A 82 -26.70 1.55 -9.31
C LYS A 82 -26.73 2.58 -8.18
N ARG A 83 -26.35 2.19 -6.96
CA ARG A 83 -26.36 3.07 -5.78
C ARG A 83 -25.15 3.99 -5.71
N TRP A 84 -24.10 3.70 -6.49
CA TRP A 84 -22.81 4.37 -6.36
C TRP A 84 -22.36 4.85 -7.73
N GLU A 85 -22.26 6.16 -7.89
CA GLU A 85 -21.48 6.74 -8.98
C GLU A 85 -19.98 6.60 -8.64
N TRP A 86 -19.16 6.28 -9.63
CA TRP A 86 -17.73 6.01 -9.45
C TRP A 86 -16.89 7.13 -10.08
N ASP A 87 -15.86 7.55 -9.35
CA ASP A 87 -14.84 8.48 -9.84
C ASP A 87 -13.52 7.74 -10.05
N GLU A 88 -12.77 8.18 -11.06
CA GLU A 88 -11.43 7.70 -11.37
C GLU A 88 -10.42 8.84 -11.31
N ASP A 89 -9.37 8.66 -10.52
CA ASP A 89 -8.30 9.63 -10.35
C ASP A 89 -6.96 9.01 -10.78
N GLU A 90 -6.31 9.59 -11.79
CA GLU A 90 -4.97 9.15 -12.22
C GLU A 90 -3.87 9.86 -11.42
N VAL A 91 -2.90 9.10 -10.91
CA VAL A 91 -1.80 9.60 -10.09
C VAL A 91 -0.48 9.19 -10.69
N LEU A 92 0.36 10.19 -10.98
CA LEU A 92 1.76 10.00 -11.37
C LEU A 92 2.66 9.94 -10.14
N ILE A 93 3.51 8.92 -10.07
CA ILE A 93 4.48 8.72 -8.98
C ILE A 93 5.86 8.58 -9.60
N ARG A 94 6.80 9.40 -9.12
CA ARG A 94 8.20 9.39 -9.53
C ARG A 94 9.06 9.09 -8.33
N GLY A 95 10.11 8.32 -8.54
CA GLY A 95 11.13 8.03 -7.55
C GLY A 95 12.43 7.64 -8.22
N ASP A 96 13.47 7.51 -7.42
CA ASP A 96 14.84 7.23 -7.84
C ASP A 96 15.49 6.16 -6.93
N THR A 97 14.67 5.41 -6.20
CA THR A 97 15.15 4.48 -5.17
C THR A 97 14.30 3.23 -5.08
N TRP A 98 14.99 2.09 -5.01
CA TRP A 98 14.39 0.80 -4.69
C TRP A 98 14.40 0.49 -3.18
N ARG A 99 14.98 1.37 -2.35
CA ARG A 99 15.26 1.11 -0.94
C ARG A 99 14.19 1.60 0.02
N GLU A 100 13.50 2.68 -0.34
CA GLU A 100 12.48 3.29 0.50
C GLU A 100 11.27 3.72 -0.31
N ALA A 101 10.09 3.69 0.30
CA ALA A 101 8.91 4.25 -0.32
C ALA A 101 9.12 5.74 -0.57
N VAL A 102 8.59 6.22 -1.68
CA VAL A 102 8.64 7.62 -2.10
C VAL A 102 7.31 8.33 -1.86
N CYS A 103 6.22 7.57 -1.78
CA CYS A 103 4.88 8.12 -1.70
C CYS A 103 3.87 7.14 -1.11
N ASP A 104 2.96 7.65 -0.28
CA ASP A 104 1.70 6.98 0.03
C ASP A 104 0.56 7.56 -0.82
N VAL A 105 -0.28 6.70 -1.39
CA VAL A 105 -1.56 7.05 -2.02
C VAL A 105 -2.67 6.29 -1.32
N GLY A 106 -3.69 6.99 -0.84
CA GLY A 106 -4.76 6.36 -0.07
C GLY A 106 -6.16 6.81 -0.44
N ILE A 107 -7.10 5.96 -0.06
CA ILE A 107 -8.54 6.19 -0.16
C ILE A 107 -9.04 6.40 1.27
N ALA A 108 -9.69 7.55 1.52
CA ALA A 108 -10.19 7.90 2.84
C ALA A 108 -11.09 6.79 3.41
N GLY A 109 -10.78 6.32 4.63
CA GLY A 109 -11.55 5.29 5.32
C GLY A 109 -11.23 3.83 4.96
N LEU A 110 -10.52 3.56 3.84
CA LEU A 110 -10.14 2.19 3.46
C LEU A 110 -8.67 1.88 3.78
N GLY A 111 -7.78 2.86 3.62
CA GLY A 111 -6.35 2.68 3.83
C GLY A 111 -5.48 3.42 2.82
N TRP A 112 -4.23 2.99 2.71
CA TRP A 112 -3.29 3.51 1.71
C TRP A 112 -2.35 2.44 1.17
N MET A 113 -1.78 2.70 0.00
CA MET A 113 -0.64 2.00 -0.57
C MET A 113 0.60 2.88 -0.50
N SER A 114 1.72 2.31 -0.07
CA SER A 114 3.03 2.93 -0.07
C SER A 114 3.86 2.36 -1.19
N PHE A 115 4.39 3.22 -2.06
CA PHE A 115 5.08 2.85 -3.29
C PHE A 115 6.57 3.14 -3.19
N THR A 116 7.39 2.15 -3.50
CA THR A 116 8.84 2.24 -3.64
C THR A 116 9.19 2.16 -5.13
N VAL A 117 9.59 3.29 -5.70
CA VAL A 117 9.68 3.48 -7.16
C VAL A 117 11.08 3.95 -7.53
N ASP A 118 11.65 3.28 -8.52
CA ASP A 118 12.83 3.71 -9.26
C ASP A 118 12.41 3.94 -10.71
N GLY A 119 12.21 5.21 -11.09
CA GLY A 119 11.60 5.64 -12.33
C GLY A 119 10.23 6.31 -12.14
N GLU A 120 9.36 6.16 -13.13
CA GLU A 120 8.03 6.76 -13.18
C GLU A 120 6.97 5.69 -13.38
N ILE A 121 5.89 5.78 -12.59
CA ILE A 121 4.71 4.92 -12.73
C ILE A 121 3.44 5.78 -12.75
N LYS A 122 2.42 5.25 -13.43
CA LYS A 122 1.07 5.81 -13.48
C LYS A 122 0.09 4.81 -12.91
N ILE A 123 -0.66 5.24 -11.91
CA ILE A 123 -1.74 4.44 -11.31
C ILE A 123 -3.07 5.16 -11.48
N ARG A 124 -4.16 4.40 -11.38
CA ARG A 124 -5.51 4.92 -11.30
C ARG A 124 -6.15 4.47 -10.00
N VAL A 125 -6.80 5.38 -9.31
CA VAL A 125 -7.58 5.09 -8.10
C VAL A 125 -9.05 5.19 -8.49
N VAL A 126 -9.77 4.08 -8.38
CA VAL A 126 -11.21 4.03 -8.64
C VAL A 126 -11.93 3.92 -7.30
N ARG A 127 -12.86 4.82 -7.07
CA ARG A 127 -13.57 4.95 -5.80
C ARG A 127 -14.98 5.50 -6.00
N PRO A 128 -15.87 5.29 -5.04
CA PRO A 128 -17.17 5.94 -4.97
C PRO A 128 -17.09 7.46 -4.99
N GLN A 129 -18.05 8.13 -5.61
CA GLN A 129 -18.21 9.58 -5.51
C GLN A 129 -18.19 10.07 -4.06
N ASN A 130 -17.67 11.28 -3.85
CA ASN A 130 -17.50 11.94 -2.55
C ASN A 130 -16.49 11.29 -1.58
N ILE A 131 -15.81 10.20 -1.94
CA ILE A 131 -14.70 9.66 -1.16
C ILE A 131 -13.38 10.30 -1.61
N ARG A 132 -12.68 10.96 -0.70
CA ARG A 132 -11.42 11.63 -1.05
C ARG A 132 -10.28 10.63 -1.25
N ILE A 133 -9.49 10.87 -2.29
CA ILE A 133 -8.14 10.32 -2.41
C ILE A 133 -7.12 11.30 -1.81
N TYR A 134 -5.98 10.79 -1.36
CA TYR A 134 -4.88 11.63 -0.89
C TYR A 134 -3.54 11.04 -1.28
N LYS A 135 -2.59 11.93 -1.56
CA LYS A 135 -1.18 11.64 -1.79
C LYS A 135 -0.37 12.31 -0.69
N ARG A 136 0.59 11.60 -0.09
CA ARG A 136 1.43 12.14 0.99
C ARG A 136 2.83 11.51 1.02
N PRO A 137 3.78 12.13 1.74
CA PRO A 137 5.03 11.46 2.09
C PRO A 137 4.77 10.15 2.86
N PRO A 138 5.59 9.12 2.65
CA PRO A 138 5.39 7.81 3.23
C PRO A 138 5.55 7.84 4.74
N LEU A 139 4.58 7.27 5.46
CA LEU A 139 4.67 7.16 6.92
C LEU A 139 5.63 6.06 7.37
N LEU A 140 5.76 5.00 6.57
CA LEU A 140 6.58 3.83 6.87
C LEU A 140 7.47 3.49 5.66
N PRO A 141 8.48 4.32 5.38
CA PRO A 141 9.24 4.25 4.13
C PRO A 141 10.01 2.94 3.94
N TYR A 142 10.40 2.26 5.01
CA TYR A 142 11.26 1.07 4.94
C TYR A 142 10.51 -0.26 4.93
N GLU A 143 9.18 -0.27 4.87
CA GLU A 143 8.40 -1.52 4.97
C GLU A 143 8.60 -2.46 3.77
N ALA A 144 8.89 -1.91 2.59
CA ALA A 144 9.17 -2.69 1.38
C ALA A 144 10.40 -3.62 1.54
N VAL A 145 11.33 -3.26 2.41
CA VAL A 145 12.57 -4.03 2.67
C VAL A 145 12.28 -5.39 3.32
N TYR A 146 11.17 -5.52 4.04
CA TYR A 146 10.81 -6.76 4.76
C TYR A 146 10.16 -7.83 3.85
N GLY A 147 9.94 -7.49 2.58
CA GLY A 147 9.71 -8.44 1.49
C GLY A 147 8.27 -8.59 1.00
N VAL A 148 8.12 -9.43 -0.02
CA VAL A 148 6.92 -9.53 -0.85
C VAL A 148 6.04 -10.71 -0.43
N ALA A 149 4.79 -10.44 -0.10
CA ALA A 149 3.72 -11.40 0.12
C ALA A 149 3.33 -12.13 -1.16
N ARG A 150 2.95 -13.41 -1.04
CA ARG A 150 2.37 -14.15 -2.17
C ARG A 150 0.86 -14.21 -2.03
N TYR A 151 0.15 -13.83 -3.08
CA TYR A 151 -1.30 -13.92 -3.14
C TYR A 151 -1.73 -15.22 -3.85
N SER A 152 -2.61 -15.99 -3.22
CA SER A 152 -3.11 -17.27 -3.75
C SER A 152 -4.58 -17.20 -4.19
N GLY A 153 -5.07 -16.01 -4.59
CA GLY A 153 -6.47 -15.80 -5.01
C GLY A 153 -7.47 -15.62 -3.87
N THR A 154 -7.23 -16.21 -2.70
CA THR A 154 -8.12 -16.06 -1.52
C THR A 154 -7.39 -15.61 -0.27
N ARG A 155 -6.08 -15.85 -0.19
CA ARG A 155 -5.27 -15.53 0.98
C ARG A 155 -3.93 -14.92 0.59
N TRP A 156 -3.47 -14.03 1.45
CA TRP A 156 -2.11 -13.53 1.46
C TRP A 156 -1.26 -14.42 2.35
N HIS A 157 -0.26 -15.05 1.74
CA HIS A 157 0.72 -15.84 2.44
C HIS A 157 1.90 -14.96 2.82
N ASN A 158 1.84 -14.45 4.06
CA ASN A 158 2.90 -13.66 4.66
C ASN A 158 3.78 -14.53 5.56
N ASN A 159 5.09 -14.49 5.34
CA ASN A 159 6.08 -15.00 6.29
C ASN A 159 6.64 -13.85 7.16
N TYR A 160 5.78 -12.92 7.59
CA TYR A 160 6.19 -11.66 8.22
C TYR A 160 7.13 -11.86 9.42
N LYS A 161 6.79 -12.74 10.36
CA LYS A 161 7.62 -13.02 11.55
C LYS A 161 8.97 -13.65 11.21
N ALA A 162 8.98 -14.59 10.27
CA ALA A 162 10.22 -15.24 9.83
C ALA A 162 11.12 -14.24 9.09
N ARG A 163 10.55 -13.35 8.28
CA ARG A 163 11.29 -12.36 7.50
C ARG A 163 11.83 -11.21 8.34
N TYR A 164 11.05 -10.67 9.27
CA TYR A 164 11.52 -9.64 10.21
C TYR A 164 12.74 -10.12 10.99
N SER A 165 12.66 -11.31 11.58
CA SER A 165 13.79 -11.87 12.33
C SER A 165 15.00 -12.19 11.45
N SER A 166 14.81 -12.63 10.20
CA SER A 166 15.91 -12.81 9.24
C SER A 166 16.55 -11.48 8.81
N VAL A 167 15.77 -10.43 8.59
CA VAL A 167 16.27 -9.10 8.21
C VAL A 167 17.03 -8.47 9.37
N GLU A 168 16.50 -8.53 10.60
CA GLU A 168 17.22 -8.08 11.81
C GLU A 168 18.54 -8.81 11.99
N LYS A 169 18.53 -10.15 11.86
CA LYS A 169 19.77 -10.95 11.90
C LYS A 169 20.76 -10.55 10.82
N ARG A 170 20.30 -10.22 9.61
CA ARG A 170 21.16 -9.81 8.49
C ARG A 170 21.69 -8.39 8.67
N ILE A 171 20.89 -7.47 9.20
CA ILE A 171 21.32 -6.11 9.58
C ILE A 171 22.37 -6.20 10.69
N GLN A 172 22.11 -7.01 11.71
CA GLN A 172 23.03 -7.22 12.83
C GLN A 172 24.34 -7.89 12.36
N HIS A 173 24.25 -8.89 11.47
CA HIS A 173 25.40 -9.54 10.86
C HIS A 173 26.24 -8.57 10.01
N ASN A 174 25.62 -7.78 9.14
CA ASN A 174 26.32 -6.76 8.35
C ASN A 174 26.95 -5.68 9.24
N ARG A 175 26.29 -5.30 10.33
CA ARG A 175 26.83 -4.35 11.32
C ARG A 175 28.04 -4.91 12.06
N LEU A 176 28.07 -6.22 12.33
CA LEU A 176 29.22 -6.92 12.93
C LEU A 176 30.37 -7.15 11.94
N GLN A 177 30.08 -7.36 10.65
CA GLN A 177 31.07 -7.60 9.61
C GLN A 177 31.72 -6.32 9.05
N HIS A 178 31.04 -5.18 9.13
CA HIS A 178 31.50 -3.91 8.55
C HIS A 178 31.70 -2.83 9.61
N GLY A 179 32.24 -3.21 10.77
CA GLY A 179 32.60 -2.27 11.84
C GLY A 179 33.36 -1.06 11.30
N HIS A 180 32.84 0.14 11.63
CA HIS A 180 33.40 1.47 11.37
C HIS A 180 33.93 1.73 9.95
N ARG A 181 33.01 1.95 9.01
CA ARG A 181 33.17 3.08 8.08
C ARG A 181 32.00 4.03 8.29
N ASP A 182 32.18 4.91 9.27
CA ASP A 182 31.37 6.09 9.44
C ASP A 182 31.55 6.98 8.20
N GLN A 183 30.53 6.98 7.33
CA GLN A 183 30.07 8.22 6.75
C GLN A 183 28.69 8.48 7.36
N GLU A 184 28.63 9.59 8.08
CA GLU A 184 27.55 10.18 8.88
C GLU A 184 26.15 10.00 8.26
N GLY A 185 25.06 9.71 8.98
CA GLY A 185 24.79 9.84 10.42
C GLY A 185 23.59 8.97 10.86
N PRO A 186 23.06 9.18 12.08
CA PRO A 186 22.17 8.22 12.73
C PRO A 186 20.81 8.18 12.02
N PHE A 187 20.16 7.01 12.01
CA PHE A 187 18.70 6.96 11.83
C PHE A 187 18.09 8.08 12.70
N PRO A 188 17.29 8.99 12.12
CA PRO A 188 16.78 10.11 12.89
C PRO A 188 15.98 9.56 14.08
N ASP A 189 16.36 10.01 15.28
CA ASP A 189 15.55 9.79 16.47
C ASP A 189 14.12 10.28 16.17
N PHE A 190 13.15 9.36 16.31
CA PHE A 190 11.75 9.54 15.89
C PHE A 190 11.10 10.76 16.58
N GLU A 191 11.62 11.20 17.72
CA GLU A 191 11.18 12.40 18.45
C GLU A 191 11.93 13.69 18.03
N GLN A 192 13.22 13.64 17.72
CA GLN A 192 14.01 14.85 17.42
C GLN A 192 13.75 15.44 16.03
N THR A 193 13.36 14.60 15.06
CA THR A 193 13.04 15.03 13.69
C THR A 193 11.77 15.89 13.64
N ARG A 194 10.94 15.83 14.69
CA ARG A 194 9.70 16.60 14.83
C ARG A 194 9.96 18.08 15.17
N LEU A 195 11.06 18.42 15.85
CA LEU A 195 11.34 19.78 16.33
C LEU A 195 12.17 20.64 15.38
N ARG A 196 12.98 20.03 14.49
CA ARG A 196 13.83 20.80 13.56
C ARG A 196 13.09 21.38 12.34
N LYS A 197 12.00 20.75 11.89
CA LYS A 197 11.23 21.24 10.71
C LYS A 197 10.20 22.32 11.02
N TRP A 198 9.87 22.59 12.29
CA TRP A 198 8.89 23.64 12.65
C TRP A 198 9.50 25.03 12.90
N ARG A 199 10.82 25.17 13.06
CA ARG A 199 11.48 26.47 13.27
C ARG A 199 11.88 27.22 11.99
N GLY A 200 11.72 26.60 10.82
CA GLY A 200 12.04 27.22 9.52
C GLY A 200 10.83 27.82 8.78
N PHE A 201 9.66 27.92 9.42
CA PHE A 201 8.42 28.41 8.80
C PHE A 201 7.81 29.64 9.50
N ILE A 202 8.55 30.26 10.43
CA ILE A 202 8.26 31.61 10.93
C ILE A 202 9.58 32.40 10.91
N GLN A 203 9.96 32.84 9.71
CA GLN A 203 10.76 34.03 9.44
C GLN A 203 10.53 34.46 8.01
#